data_AF-A0A6I2Y8G9-F1
#
_entry.id   AF-A0A6I2Y8G9-F1
#
_cell.length_a   1.000
_cell.length_b   1.000
_cell.length_c   1.000
_cell.angle_alpha   90.00
_cell.angle_beta   90.00
_cell.angle_gamma   90.00
#
_symmetry.space_group_name_H-M   'P 1'
#
loop_
_entity.id
_entity.type
_entity.pdbx_description
1 polymer ?
#
loop_
_entity_poly.entity_id
_entity_poly.type
_entity_poly.pdbx_seq_one_letter_code
_entity_poly.pdbx_strand_id
1 'polypeptide(L)'
;MDTTTPLESKSPKKLEVGQRVTVDIGPVAHGGHFVARHEGAVIFVRHAITGERAVVEITSVSAKMARANAVEILTPSEFRVQAPCKFAVPDGCGGCDFQHVQVAHQRELKRQVVKEQFSRLGKIEVDLDVLGVEPDDGLHWRTRMDFAISPNGRAGLFSSRSKEITEIDKCLIAAEEMDKPELFDRIWKGDDRIEMALSSAGELNVSRGGRSISGPTQLHETVGEFTYEISPSSFWQAHKNAPATLMKLAIDLMALRAGDVAADLYGGVGLFTAPIAAQVGDIGKVHLIESSHRATLDASKIFSSQKNVEVHSGRVEQKLPLIRKIDVILLDPPRTGAGEMVVKSMVAAKPRTIVYVSCDPASLARDAHLLEKAGYHLDYLVGFDLFPMTQHVECVARFIRG
;
A
#
# COMPACT_ATOMS: atom_id res chain seq x y z
N MET A 1 39.95 -7.79 47.30
CA MET A 1 39.45 -8.65 46.22
C MET A 1 38.07 -8.12 45.87
N ASP A 2 37.98 -7.28 44.86
CA ASP A 2 36.74 -7.13 44.09
C ASP A 2 37.12 -6.48 42.77
N THR A 3 37.38 -7.33 41.78
CA THR A 3 37.72 -6.97 40.42
C THR A 3 36.43 -6.96 39.61
N THR A 4 35.73 -5.83 39.59
CA THR A 4 34.70 -5.56 38.58
C THR A 4 35.38 -5.23 37.26
N THR A 5 35.51 -6.24 36.41
CA THR A 5 35.90 -6.12 35.01
C THR A 5 34.86 -5.28 34.25
N PRO A 6 35.24 -4.22 33.53
CA PRO A 6 34.30 -3.50 32.67
C PRO A 6 33.85 -4.43 31.54
N LEU A 7 32.54 -4.52 31.29
CA LEU A 7 32.04 -5.11 30.05
C LEU A 7 32.54 -4.25 28.88
N GLU A 8 33.55 -4.74 28.16
CA GLU A 8 33.96 -4.17 26.89
C GLU A 8 32.77 -4.19 25.93
N SER A 9 32.25 -3.01 25.60
CA SER A 9 31.36 -2.84 24.46
C SER A 9 32.18 -3.10 23.20
N LYS A 10 32.25 -4.36 22.76
CA LYS A 10 32.89 -4.71 21.50
C LYS A 10 32.21 -3.91 20.39
N SER A 11 32.97 -3.04 19.74
CA SER A 11 32.57 -2.41 18.49
C SER A 11 32.08 -3.51 17.54
N PRO A 12 30.91 -3.36 16.91
CA PRO A 12 30.36 -4.39 16.06
C PRO A 12 31.38 -4.72 14.97
N LYS A 13 31.66 -6.02 14.78
CA LYS A 13 32.54 -6.46 13.69
C LYS A 13 31.91 -6.01 12.38
N LYS A 14 32.71 -5.40 11.51
CA LYS A 14 32.19 -4.78 10.29
C LYS A 14 31.76 -5.87 9.33
N LEU A 15 30.45 -6.00 9.11
CA LEU A 15 29.90 -6.86 8.06
C LEU A 15 30.31 -6.32 6.68
N GLU A 16 30.47 -7.22 5.71
CA GLU A 16 30.83 -6.90 4.33
C GLU A 16 29.77 -7.41 3.35
N VAL A 17 29.59 -6.71 2.23
CA VAL A 17 28.67 -7.16 1.15
C VAL A 17 29.19 -8.48 0.56
N GLY A 18 28.30 -9.45 0.35
CA GLY A 18 28.62 -10.81 -0.06
C GLY A 18 29.02 -11.75 1.08
N GLN A 19 29.22 -11.23 2.30
CA GLN A 19 29.50 -12.08 3.46
C GLN A 19 28.28 -12.95 3.79
N ARG A 20 28.52 -14.23 4.08
CA ARG A 20 27.50 -15.16 4.58
C ARG A 20 27.64 -15.40 6.07
N VAL A 21 26.54 -15.24 6.81
CA VAL A 21 26.50 -15.48 8.25
C VAL A 21 25.27 -16.30 8.62
N THR A 22 25.41 -17.17 9.62
CA THR A 22 24.28 -17.91 10.19
C THR A 22 23.64 -17.10 11.31
N VAL A 23 22.33 -16.92 11.24
CA VAL A 23 21.56 -16.15 12.21
C VAL A 23 20.23 -16.82 12.56
N ASP A 24 19.76 -16.55 13.77
CA ASP A 24 18.39 -16.84 14.16
C ASP A 24 17.51 -15.64 13.78
N ILE A 25 16.37 -15.91 13.16
CA ILE A 25 15.48 -14.91 12.58
C ILE A 25 14.45 -14.48 13.62
N GLY A 26 14.50 -13.20 14.00
CA GLY A 26 13.60 -12.59 14.96
C GLY A 26 12.33 -12.03 14.33
N PRO A 27 11.73 -11.00 14.96
CA PRO A 27 10.41 -10.50 14.57
C PRO A 27 10.41 -9.87 13.17
N VAL A 28 9.24 -9.86 12.54
CA VAL A 28 8.98 -9.07 11.33
C VAL A 28 9.12 -7.57 11.62
N ALA A 29 9.58 -6.83 10.63
CA ALA A 29 9.68 -5.39 10.63
C ALA A 29 8.95 -4.82 9.41
N HIS A 30 8.50 -3.57 9.55
CA HIS A 30 7.92 -2.80 8.46
C HIS A 30 8.82 -2.80 7.22
N GLY A 31 8.25 -3.05 6.03
CA GLY A 31 8.99 -3.11 4.78
C GLY A 31 9.34 -4.53 4.30
N GLY A 32 8.68 -5.57 4.83
CA GLY A 32 8.86 -6.95 4.36
C GLY A 32 10.18 -7.58 4.78
N HIS A 33 10.69 -7.18 5.94
CA HIS A 33 11.97 -7.64 6.48
C HIS A 33 11.76 -8.35 7.81
N PHE A 34 12.70 -9.21 8.17
CA PHE A 34 12.80 -9.81 9.50
C PHE A 34 14.08 -9.34 10.17
N VAL A 35 14.06 -9.18 11.49
CA VAL A 35 15.20 -8.65 12.23
C VAL A 35 16.05 -9.81 12.75
N ALA A 36 17.32 -9.83 12.38
CA ALA A 36 18.34 -10.68 12.98
C ALA A 36 19.44 -9.84 13.63
N ARG A 37 20.19 -10.44 14.55
CA ARG A 37 21.35 -9.82 15.18
C ARG A 37 22.56 -10.71 15.07
N HIS A 38 23.69 -10.15 14.67
CA HIS A 38 24.97 -10.87 14.56
C HIS A 38 26.09 -9.96 15.03
N GLU A 39 26.86 -10.39 16.04
CA GLU A 39 28.02 -9.64 16.57
C GLU A 39 27.73 -8.15 16.85
N GLY A 40 26.54 -7.85 17.38
CA GLY A 40 26.09 -6.49 17.72
C GLY A 40 25.46 -5.70 16.56
N ALA A 41 25.57 -6.17 15.32
CA ALA A 41 24.91 -5.55 14.16
C ALA A 41 23.44 -5.99 14.04
N VAL A 42 22.57 -5.06 13.63
CA VAL A 42 21.18 -5.34 13.24
C VAL A 42 21.15 -5.64 11.75
N ILE A 43 20.54 -6.77 11.38
CA ILE A 43 20.40 -7.22 9.99
C ILE A 43 18.92 -7.30 9.64
N PHE A 44 18.51 -6.62 8.57
CA PHE A 44 17.18 -6.75 7.98
C PHE A 44 17.21 -7.81 6.88
N VAL A 45 16.56 -8.93 7.11
CA VAL A 45 16.63 -10.13 6.29
C VAL A 45 15.34 -10.27 5.46
N ARG A 46 15.46 -10.43 4.14
CA ARG A 46 14.35 -10.87 3.26
C ARG A 46 14.37 -12.39 3.09
N HIS A 47 13.27 -12.97 2.62
CA HIS A 47 13.11 -14.41 2.33
C HIS A 47 13.18 -15.34 3.56
N ALA A 48 13.14 -14.79 4.77
CA ALA A 48 13.10 -15.50 6.04
C ALA A 48 11.69 -15.44 6.69
N ILE A 49 11.48 -16.16 7.78
CA ILE A 49 10.30 -16.10 8.66
C ILE A 49 10.78 -16.11 10.12
N THR A 50 10.06 -15.42 11.01
CA THR A 50 10.34 -15.43 12.45
C THR A 50 10.42 -16.87 12.99
N GLY A 51 11.42 -17.14 13.83
CA GLY A 51 11.67 -18.45 14.42
C GLY A 51 12.59 -19.36 13.59
N GLU A 52 12.96 -18.95 12.38
CA GLU A 52 13.89 -19.73 11.55
C GLU A 52 15.34 -19.57 11.96
N ARG A 53 16.15 -20.55 11.55
CA ARG A 53 17.61 -20.44 11.49
C ARG A 53 18.04 -20.49 10.04
N ALA A 54 18.81 -19.51 9.59
CA ALA A 54 19.17 -19.37 8.17
C ALA A 54 20.61 -18.90 7.98
N VAL A 55 21.19 -19.26 6.83
CA VAL A 55 22.37 -18.58 6.28
C VAL A 55 21.89 -17.39 5.47
N VAL A 56 22.36 -16.21 5.83
CA VAL A 56 22.00 -14.95 5.15
C VAL A 56 23.22 -14.37 4.46
N GLU A 57 23.03 -13.87 3.24
CA GLU A 57 24.06 -13.17 2.48
C GLU A 57 23.82 -11.67 2.55
N ILE A 58 24.84 -10.92 3.00
CA ILE A 58 24.75 -9.46 3.18
C ILE A 58 24.69 -8.77 1.81
N THR A 59 23.62 -8.02 1.56
CA THR A 59 23.40 -7.29 0.30
C THR A 59 23.75 -5.80 0.39
N SER A 60 23.71 -5.22 1.60
CA SER A 60 24.16 -3.85 1.82
C SER A 60 24.56 -3.61 3.28
N VAL A 61 25.48 -2.68 3.50
CA VAL A 61 25.96 -2.31 4.84
C VAL A 61 25.92 -0.80 5.00
N SER A 62 25.55 -0.36 6.20
CA SER A 62 25.59 1.03 6.65
C SER A 62 26.27 1.12 8.01
N ALA A 63 26.43 2.33 8.55
CA ALA A 63 27.07 2.53 9.85
C ALA A 63 26.36 1.84 11.04
N LYS A 64 25.05 1.56 10.96
CA LYS A 64 24.25 1.04 12.08
C LYS A 64 23.51 -0.27 11.79
N MET A 65 23.43 -0.67 10.53
CA MET A 65 22.63 -1.81 10.11
C MET A 65 23.16 -2.42 8.81
N ALA A 66 22.84 -3.68 8.58
CA ALA A 66 23.00 -4.37 7.32
C ALA A 66 21.65 -4.84 6.76
N ARG A 67 21.62 -5.18 5.48
CA ARG A 67 20.52 -5.92 4.85
C ARG A 67 21.07 -7.21 4.28
N ALA A 68 20.22 -8.22 4.21
CA ALA A 68 20.59 -9.52 3.72
C ALA A 68 19.40 -10.25 3.07
N ASN A 69 19.71 -11.22 2.22
CA ASN A 69 18.74 -12.23 1.78
C ASN A 69 19.05 -13.55 2.50
N ALA A 70 18.02 -14.25 2.97
CA ALA A 70 18.18 -15.65 3.39
C ALA A 70 18.39 -16.51 2.14
N VAL A 71 19.59 -17.09 2.01
CA VAL A 71 20.00 -17.90 0.86
C VAL A 71 19.88 -19.40 1.15
N GLU A 72 19.86 -19.78 2.42
CA GLU A 72 19.65 -21.16 2.87
C GLU A 72 18.88 -21.18 4.19
N ILE A 73 17.86 -22.02 4.27
CA ILE A 73 17.05 -22.20 5.48
C ILE A 73 17.47 -23.50 6.15
N LEU A 74 18.12 -23.39 7.32
CA LEU A 74 18.64 -24.52 8.09
C LEU A 74 17.57 -25.15 8.99
N THR A 75 16.68 -24.31 9.53
CA THR A 75 15.53 -24.74 10.33
C THR A 75 14.32 -23.94 9.87
N PRO A 76 13.43 -24.54 9.07
CA PRO A 76 12.28 -23.83 8.51
C PRO A 76 11.18 -23.63 9.56
N SER A 77 10.44 -22.54 9.41
CA SER A 77 9.19 -22.32 10.15
C SER A 77 8.11 -23.29 9.63
N GLU A 78 7.18 -23.68 10.50
CA GLU A 78 5.99 -24.45 10.11
C GLU A 78 5.10 -23.70 9.10
N PHE A 79 5.21 -22.36 9.05
CA PHE A 79 4.49 -21.50 8.13
C PHE A 79 5.20 -21.28 6.80
N ARG A 80 6.38 -21.90 6.59
CA ARG A 80 7.10 -21.82 5.31
C ARG A 80 6.42 -22.68 4.25
N VAL A 81 6.26 -22.13 3.06
CA VAL A 81 5.82 -22.84 1.85
C VAL A 81 6.80 -22.61 0.72
N GLN A 82 6.71 -23.45 -0.31
CA GLN A 82 7.39 -23.20 -1.56
C GLN A 82 6.74 -22.01 -2.26
N ALA A 83 7.53 -20.99 -2.60
CA ALA A 83 7.03 -19.86 -3.36
C ALA A 83 6.53 -20.33 -4.73
N PRO A 84 5.29 -19.99 -5.15
CA PRO A 84 4.73 -20.43 -6.43
C PRO A 84 5.41 -19.73 -7.62
N CYS A 85 5.88 -18.49 -7.45
CA CYS A 85 6.59 -17.77 -8.51
C CYS A 85 8.08 -18.11 -8.49
N LYS A 86 8.60 -18.63 -9.61
CA LYS A 86 10.03 -18.90 -9.79
C LYS A 86 10.94 -17.67 -9.67
N PHE A 87 10.38 -16.46 -9.84
CA PHE A 87 11.12 -15.20 -9.70
C PHE A 87 11.11 -14.64 -8.27
N ALA A 88 10.32 -15.21 -7.35
CA ALA A 88 10.26 -14.80 -5.95
C ALA A 88 11.37 -15.46 -5.13
N VAL A 89 12.62 -15.22 -5.54
CA VAL A 89 13.85 -15.80 -4.97
C VAL A 89 14.81 -14.68 -4.54
N PRO A 90 15.83 -14.96 -3.71
CA PRO A 90 16.93 -14.03 -3.48
C PRO A 90 17.46 -13.46 -4.80
N ASP A 91 17.67 -12.14 -4.83
CA ASP A 91 18.12 -11.34 -5.98
C ASP A 91 17.20 -11.34 -7.23
N GLY A 92 16.06 -12.04 -7.15
CA GLY A 92 15.01 -12.02 -8.17
C GLY A 92 14.08 -10.80 -8.07
N CYS A 93 12.85 -11.00 -8.52
CA CYS A 93 11.84 -9.96 -8.61
C CYS A 93 11.54 -9.34 -7.23
N GLY A 94 11.58 -8.01 -7.15
CA GLY A 94 11.28 -7.26 -5.93
C GLY A 94 9.80 -7.07 -5.63
N GLY A 95 8.90 -7.61 -6.46
CA GLY A 95 7.46 -7.35 -6.38
C GLY A 95 6.72 -8.10 -5.27
N CYS A 96 7.27 -9.20 -4.75
CA CYS A 96 6.65 -9.97 -3.67
C CYS A 96 7.66 -10.23 -2.56
N ASP A 97 7.20 -10.10 -1.30
CA ASP A 97 8.03 -10.21 -0.11
C ASP A 97 7.76 -11.52 0.66
N PHE A 98 6.55 -12.08 0.54
CA PHE A 98 6.05 -13.15 1.42
C PHE A 98 5.55 -14.40 0.69
N GLN A 99 5.89 -14.61 -0.59
CA GLN A 99 5.46 -15.83 -1.30
C GLN A 99 5.93 -17.14 -0.67
N HIS A 100 7.00 -17.11 0.14
CA HIS A 100 7.48 -18.26 0.90
C HIS A 100 6.75 -18.47 2.25
N VAL A 101 5.70 -17.69 2.53
CA VAL A 101 4.93 -17.70 3.77
C VAL A 101 3.48 -18.09 3.46
N GLN A 102 2.90 -19.02 4.24
CA GLN A 102 1.47 -19.35 4.15
C GLN A 102 0.61 -18.07 4.26
N VAL A 103 -0.38 -17.92 3.37
CA VAL A 103 -1.20 -16.70 3.24
C VAL A 103 -1.83 -16.28 4.58
N ALA A 104 -2.39 -17.22 5.34
CA ALA A 104 -2.95 -16.93 6.66
C ALA A 104 -1.91 -16.33 7.62
N HIS A 105 -0.67 -16.83 7.60
CA HIS A 105 0.40 -16.29 8.44
C HIS A 105 0.92 -14.93 7.95
N GLN A 106 0.82 -14.61 6.65
CA GLN A 106 1.12 -13.26 6.14
C GLN A 106 0.26 -12.20 6.83
N ARG A 107 -1.01 -12.50 7.08
CA ARG A 107 -1.96 -11.59 7.74
C ARG A 107 -1.57 -11.34 9.20
N GLU A 108 -1.11 -12.37 9.91
CA GLU A 108 -0.58 -12.21 11.27
C GLU A 108 0.71 -11.37 11.29
N LEU A 109 1.63 -11.57 10.34
CA LEU A 109 2.83 -10.72 10.21
C LEU A 109 2.45 -9.25 9.95
N LYS A 110 1.48 -9.00 9.07
CA LYS A 110 0.95 -7.65 8.80
C LYS A 110 0.33 -7.05 10.05
N ARG A 111 -0.47 -7.82 10.80
CA ARG A 111 -1.07 -7.40 12.07
C ARG A 111 0.00 -6.98 13.08
N GLN A 112 1.07 -7.77 13.23
CA GLN A 112 2.19 -7.44 14.12
C GLN A 112 2.87 -6.12 13.72
N VAL A 113 3.09 -5.90 12.42
CA VAL A 113 3.66 -4.64 11.91
C VAL A 113 2.75 -3.46 12.26
N VAL A 114 1.43 -3.56 12.04
CA VAL A 114 0.49 -2.47 12.39
C VAL A 114 0.55 -2.17 13.89
N LYS A 115 0.45 -3.20 14.74
CA LYS A 115 0.52 -3.04 16.21
C LYS A 115 1.83 -2.36 16.65
N GLU A 116 2.96 -2.79 16.10
CA GLU A 116 4.26 -2.19 16.40
C GLU A 116 4.35 -0.72 15.97
N GLN A 117 3.83 -0.37 14.78
CA GLN A 117 3.83 1.02 14.30
C GLN A 117 2.94 1.93 15.17
N PHE A 118 1.74 1.48 15.54
CA PHE A 118 0.83 2.24 16.40
C PHE A 118 1.40 2.42 17.82
N SER A 119 1.96 1.37 18.42
CA SER A 119 2.60 1.48 19.74
C SER A 119 3.79 2.46 19.71
N ARG A 120 4.69 2.35 18.72
CA ARG A 120 5.92 3.17 18.66
C ARG A 120 5.71 4.60 18.19
N LEU A 121 4.96 4.79 17.11
CA LEU A 121 4.80 6.09 16.45
C LEU A 121 3.50 6.78 16.87
N GLY A 122 2.43 6.01 16.99
CA GLY A 122 1.12 6.47 17.45
C GLY A 122 1.08 6.76 18.94
N LYS A 123 1.85 6.00 19.73
CA LYS A 123 1.70 5.90 21.19
C LYS A 123 0.29 5.47 21.59
N ILE A 124 -0.30 4.60 20.75
CA ILE A 124 -1.64 4.05 20.91
C ILE A 124 -1.49 2.54 20.89
N GLU A 125 -1.98 1.87 21.92
CA GLU A 125 -2.09 0.42 21.91
C GLU A 125 -3.35 0.04 21.12
N VAL A 126 -3.17 -0.78 20.09
CA VAL A 126 -4.27 -1.22 19.22
C VAL A 126 -4.34 -2.74 19.21
N ASP A 127 -5.55 -3.24 19.10
CA ASP A 127 -5.81 -4.63 18.72
C ASP A 127 -6.77 -4.61 17.54
N LEU A 128 -6.35 -5.24 16.45
CA LEU A 128 -7.06 -5.27 15.18
C LEU A 128 -6.90 -6.63 14.52
N ASP A 129 -7.80 -6.93 13.61
CA ASP A 129 -7.66 -8.01 12.66
C ASP A 129 -7.11 -7.50 11.32
N VAL A 130 -6.40 -8.37 10.60
CA VAL A 130 -6.07 -8.18 9.19
C VAL A 130 -6.85 -9.19 8.38
N LEU A 131 -7.89 -8.72 7.69
CA LEU A 131 -8.85 -9.53 6.97
C LEU A 131 -8.33 -9.90 5.58
N GLY A 132 -8.55 -11.15 5.17
CA GLY A 132 -8.35 -11.58 3.79
C GLY A 132 -9.38 -10.97 2.85
N VAL A 133 -9.00 -10.79 1.59
CA VAL A 133 -9.90 -10.42 0.51
C VAL A 133 -9.67 -11.37 -0.65
N GLU A 134 -10.74 -11.87 -1.25
CA GLU A 134 -10.66 -12.82 -2.36
C GLU A 134 -9.80 -12.26 -3.51
N PRO A 135 -8.96 -13.10 -4.13
CA PRO A 135 -8.89 -14.55 -3.97
C PRO A 135 -8.08 -15.00 -2.76
N ASP A 136 -8.57 -16.03 -2.07
CA ASP A 136 -7.98 -16.54 -0.83
C ASP A 136 -6.55 -17.11 -0.96
N ASP A 137 -6.16 -17.53 -2.16
CA ASP A 137 -4.80 -17.99 -2.46
C ASP A 137 -3.78 -16.85 -2.61
N GLY A 138 -4.25 -15.60 -2.65
CA GLY A 138 -3.45 -14.39 -2.76
C GLY A 138 -2.77 -14.17 -4.11
N LEU A 139 -3.22 -14.85 -5.17
CA LEU A 139 -2.75 -14.67 -6.55
C LEU A 139 -3.78 -13.93 -7.40
N HIS A 140 -3.49 -13.58 -8.65
CA HIS A 140 -4.49 -13.09 -9.62
C HIS A 140 -5.46 -11.97 -9.17
N TRP A 141 -4.98 -11.07 -8.31
CA TRP A 141 -5.78 -10.00 -7.74
C TRP A 141 -5.50 -8.64 -8.38
N ARG A 142 -4.31 -8.48 -8.98
CA ARG A 142 -3.78 -7.17 -9.39
C ARG A 142 -4.21 -6.78 -10.80
N THR A 143 -4.96 -5.68 -10.91
CA THR A 143 -5.57 -5.13 -12.14
C THR A 143 -4.85 -3.91 -12.69
N ARG A 144 -3.72 -3.53 -12.09
CA ARG A 144 -2.83 -2.45 -12.54
C ARG A 144 -1.38 -2.92 -12.47
N MET A 145 -0.74 -3.09 -13.62
CA MET A 145 0.65 -3.54 -13.76
C MET A 145 1.49 -2.52 -14.51
N ASP A 146 2.76 -2.43 -14.15
CA ASP A 146 3.70 -1.50 -14.77
C ASP A 146 5.08 -2.17 -14.89
N PHE A 147 5.40 -2.61 -16.10
CA PHE A 147 6.58 -3.39 -16.43
C PHE A 147 7.70 -2.47 -16.96
N ALA A 148 8.89 -2.63 -16.39
CA ALA A 148 10.10 -2.00 -16.89
C ALA A 148 10.62 -2.74 -18.13
N ILE A 149 11.36 -2.04 -18.99
CA ILE A 149 12.08 -2.66 -20.11
C ILE A 149 13.56 -2.78 -19.77
N SER A 150 14.07 -4.02 -19.78
CA SER A 150 15.48 -4.31 -19.53
C SER A 150 16.39 -3.75 -20.64
N PRO A 151 17.71 -3.64 -20.41
CA PRO A 151 18.67 -3.32 -21.47
C PRO A 151 18.62 -4.28 -22.68
N ASN A 152 18.12 -5.52 -22.49
CA ASN A 152 17.91 -6.49 -23.58
C ASN A 152 16.58 -6.28 -24.32
N GLY A 153 15.81 -5.26 -23.96
CA GLY A 153 14.50 -4.96 -24.53
C GLY A 153 13.38 -5.87 -24.02
N ARG A 154 13.57 -6.62 -22.93
CA ARG A 154 12.55 -7.53 -22.38
C ARG A 154 11.77 -6.89 -21.24
N ALA A 155 10.49 -7.21 -21.15
CA ALA A 155 9.64 -6.75 -20.05
C ALA A 155 10.00 -7.45 -18.75
N GLY A 156 9.98 -6.69 -17.65
CA GLY A 156 10.39 -7.18 -16.34
C GLY A 156 9.94 -6.28 -15.19
N LEU A 157 10.36 -6.66 -14.00
CA LEU A 157 10.16 -5.89 -12.77
C LEU A 157 11.51 -5.66 -12.10
N PHE A 158 11.65 -4.55 -11.38
CA PHE A 158 12.89 -4.28 -10.66
C PHE A 158 13.14 -5.32 -9.56
N SER A 159 14.39 -5.75 -9.44
CA SER A 159 14.85 -6.50 -8.28
C SER A 159 14.79 -5.62 -7.04
N SER A 160 14.66 -6.24 -5.87
CA SER A 160 14.40 -5.49 -4.63
C SER A 160 15.51 -4.49 -4.33
N ARG A 161 15.14 -3.21 -4.19
CA ARG A 161 16.06 -2.08 -3.92
C ARG A 161 17.22 -1.99 -4.92
N SER A 162 17.03 -2.47 -6.15
CA SER A 162 18.00 -2.42 -7.24
C SER A 162 17.44 -1.67 -8.44
N LYS A 163 18.34 -1.24 -9.34
CA LYS A 163 17.98 -0.76 -10.70
C LYS A 163 17.99 -1.89 -11.72
N GLU A 164 18.39 -3.09 -11.31
CA GLU A 164 18.37 -4.27 -12.15
C GLU A 164 16.94 -4.74 -12.38
N ILE A 165 16.67 -5.16 -13.61
CA ILE A 165 15.36 -5.63 -14.03
C ILE A 165 15.43 -7.15 -14.11
N THR A 166 14.64 -7.81 -13.29
CA THR A 166 14.34 -9.23 -13.46
C THR A 166 13.39 -9.36 -14.64
N GLU A 167 13.89 -9.88 -15.74
CA GLU A 167 13.07 -10.26 -16.89
C GLU A 167 12.15 -11.41 -16.48
N ILE A 168 10.85 -11.26 -16.70
CA ILE A 168 9.84 -12.25 -16.33
C ILE A 168 9.04 -12.69 -17.55
N ASP A 169 8.48 -13.88 -17.49
CA ASP A 169 7.56 -14.40 -18.50
C ASP A 169 6.09 -14.33 -18.06
N LYS A 170 5.84 -14.26 -16.74
CA LYS A 170 4.52 -14.12 -16.14
C LYS A 170 4.62 -13.51 -14.74
N CYS A 171 3.59 -12.79 -14.32
CA CYS A 171 3.44 -12.31 -12.95
C CYS A 171 2.21 -12.95 -12.28
N LEU A 172 2.41 -13.83 -11.29
CA LEU A 172 1.32 -14.60 -10.68
C LEU A 172 0.32 -13.77 -9.86
N ILE A 173 0.69 -12.57 -9.41
CA ILE A 173 -0.25 -11.67 -8.73
C ILE A 173 -1.08 -10.83 -9.70
N ALA A 174 -0.68 -10.72 -10.97
CA ALA A 174 -1.46 -10.04 -12.00
C ALA A 174 -2.72 -10.85 -12.31
N ALA A 175 -3.83 -10.15 -12.54
CA ALA A 175 -5.09 -10.75 -12.97
C ALA A 175 -4.87 -11.66 -14.19
N GLU A 176 -5.64 -12.75 -14.28
CA GLU A 176 -5.44 -13.78 -15.31
C GLU A 176 -5.55 -13.20 -16.73
N GLU A 177 -6.43 -12.22 -16.93
CA GLU A 177 -6.64 -11.52 -18.18
C GLU A 177 -5.40 -10.73 -18.65
N MET A 178 -4.48 -10.43 -17.72
CA MET A 178 -3.19 -9.78 -18.01
C MET A 178 -2.09 -10.76 -18.41
N ASP A 179 -2.35 -12.07 -18.44
CA ASP A 179 -1.39 -13.06 -18.92
C ASP A 179 -1.23 -12.95 -20.45
N LYS A 180 -0.19 -12.24 -20.89
CA LYS A 180 0.10 -11.90 -22.28
C LYS A 180 1.53 -12.34 -22.65
N PRO A 181 1.78 -13.62 -22.96
CA PRO A 181 3.12 -14.12 -23.30
C PRO A 181 3.79 -13.31 -24.42
N GLU A 182 3.02 -12.85 -25.40
CA GLU A 182 3.49 -12.02 -26.51
C GLU A 182 4.11 -10.68 -26.08
N LEU A 183 3.78 -10.18 -24.89
CA LEU A 183 4.33 -8.96 -24.31
C LEU A 183 5.76 -9.21 -23.79
N PHE A 184 5.98 -10.37 -23.17
CA PHE A 184 7.25 -10.77 -22.56
C PHE A 184 8.23 -11.38 -23.57
N ASP A 185 7.72 -12.02 -24.62
CA ASP A 185 8.52 -12.59 -25.71
C ASP A 185 9.01 -11.53 -26.71
N ARG A 186 8.34 -10.37 -26.75
CA ARG A 186 8.71 -9.27 -27.64
C ARG A 186 9.96 -8.54 -27.15
N ILE A 187 10.83 -8.19 -28.11
CA ILE A 187 11.94 -7.26 -27.89
C ILE A 187 11.46 -5.83 -28.16
N TRP A 188 11.40 -5.04 -27.10
CA TRP A 188 11.00 -3.63 -27.11
C TRP A 188 12.19 -2.72 -27.35
N LYS A 189 12.03 -1.73 -28.23
CA LYS A 189 13.04 -0.68 -28.48
C LYS A 189 12.83 0.48 -27.52
N GLY A 190 13.91 0.94 -26.87
CA GLY A 190 13.86 2.02 -25.86
C GLY A 190 13.43 1.52 -24.48
N ASP A 191 13.35 2.43 -23.52
CA ASP A 191 13.11 2.18 -22.09
C ASP A 191 11.69 2.56 -21.62
N ASP A 192 10.83 3.01 -22.54
CA ASP A 192 9.43 3.29 -22.23
C ASP A 192 8.73 2.06 -21.63
N ARG A 193 8.20 2.25 -20.41
CA ARG A 193 7.50 1.25 -19.61
C ARG A 193 6.20 0.79 -20.28
N ILE A 194 5.78 -0.42 -19.94
CA ILE A 194 4.52 -1.01 -20.39
C ILE A 194 3.55 -1.05 -19.21
N GLU A 195 2.48 -0.29 -19.33
CA GLU A 195 1.43 -0.18 -18.33
C GLU A 195 0.23 -1.01 -18.79
N MET A 196 -0.35 -1.81 -17.88
CA MET A 196 -1.57 -2.56 -18.14
C MET A 196 -2.63 -2.22 -17.09
N ALA A 197 -3.85 -1.99 -17.56
CA ALA A 197 -4.99 -1.65 -16.71
C ALA A 197 -6.22 -2.47 -17.13
N LEU A 198 -6.72 -3.31 -16.21
CA LEU A 198 -7.93 -4.12 -16.38
C LEU A 198 -9.08 -3.50 -15.59
N SER A 199 -10.22 -3.25 -16.24
CA SER A 199 -11.42 -2.73 -15.58
C SER A 199 -12.31 -3.85 -15.03
N SER A 200 -13.24 -3.52 -14.14
CA SER A 200 -14.28 -4.46 -13.71
C SER A 200 -15.20 -4.94 -14.85
N ALA A 201 -15.26 -4.21 -15.97
CA ALA A 201 -15.98 -4.62 -17.18
C ALA A 201 -15.19 -5.61 -18.06
N GLY A 202 -14.01 -6.05 -17.63
CA GLY A 202 -13.14 -6.94 -18.41
C GLY A 202 -12.38 -6.24 -19.54
N GLU A 203 -12.34 -4.91 -19.53
CA GLU A 203 -11.62 -4.12 -20.54
C GLU A 203 -10.15 -4.03 -20.15
N LEU A 204 -9.27 -4.53 -21.02
CA LEU A 204 -7.82 -4.46 -20.81
C LEU A 204 -7.20 -3.39 -21.72
N ASN A 205 -6.62 -2.36 -21.11
CA ASN A 205 -5.73 -1.42 -21.79
C ASN A 205 -4.28 -1.85 -21.63
N VAL A 206 -3.49 -1.68 -22.70
CA VAL A 206 -2.03 -1.73 -22.66
C VAL A 206 -1.49 -0.41 -23.22
N SER A 207 -0.69 0.29 -22.41
CA SER A 207 -0.10 1.57 -22.73
C SER A 207 1.43 1.51 -22.70
N ARG A 208 2.07 2.37 -23.48
CA ARG A 208 3.52 2.54 -23.52
C ARG A 208 3.89 4.00 -23.70
N GLY A 209 4.77 4.52 -22.84
CA GLY A 209 5.16 5.93 -22.88
C GLY A 209 3.96 6.89 -22.79
N GLY A 210 2.94 6.52 -22.00
CA GLY A 210 1.68 7.27 -21.85
C GLY A 210 0.71 7.19 -23.04
N ARG A 211 0.95 6.32 -24.03
CA ARG A 211 0.07 6.13 -25.19
C ARG A 211 -0.52 4.73 -25.18
N SER A 212 -1.83 4.61 -25.40
CA SER A 212 -2.47 3.32 -25.62
C SER A 212 -1.90 2.67 -26.89
N ILE A 213 -1.43 1.43 -26.76
CA ILE A 213 -0.98 0.60 -27.88
C ILE A 213 -1.94 -0.56 -28.15
N SER A 214 -2.83 -0.88 -27.20
CA SER A 214 -3.90 -1.87 -27.35
C SER A 214 -5.03 -1.60 -26.34
N GLY A 215 -6.25 -1.96 -26.70
CA GLY A 215 -7.43 -1.80 -25.84
C GLY A 215 -7.97 -0.37 -25.80
N PRO A 216 -9.06 -0.14 -25.05
CA PRO A 216 -9.75 1.14 -25.02
C PRO A 216 -8.95 2.21 -24.27
N THR A 217 -9.17 3.47 -24.62
CA THR A 217 -8.50 4.64 -24.00
C THR A 217 -9.29 5.24 -22.83
N GLN A 218 -10.44 4.67 -22.52
CA GLN A 218 -11.24 4.88 -21.31
C GLN A 218 -11.66 3.49 -20.81
N LEU A 219 -11.74 3.34 -19.49
CA LEU A 219 -12.10 2.10 -18.81
C LEU A 219 -13.36 2.34 -17.98
N HIS A 220 -14.23 1.34 -17.96
CA HIS A 220 -15.45 1.33 -17.17
C HIS A 220 -15.28 0.49 -15.90
N GLU A 221 -15.27 1.17 -14.77
CA GLU A 221 -15.28 0.54 -13.45
C GLU A 221 -16.68 0.61 -12.85
N THR A 222 -17.12 -0.46 -12.22
CA THR A 222 -18.42 -0.57 -11.55
C THR A 222 -18.21 -1.04 -10.12
N VAL A 223 -18.74 -0.27 -9.17
CA VAL A 223 -18.67 -0.59 -7.75
C VAL A 223 -20.05 -0.42 -7.13
N GLY A 224 -20.72 -1.53 -6.83
CA GLY A 224 -22.14 -1.49 -6.46
C GLY A 224 -22.99 -0.95 -7.61
N GLU A 225 -23.71 0.14 -7.35
CA GLU A 225 -24.54 0.84 -8.35
C GLU A 225 -23.81 1.98 -9.09
N PHE A 226 -22.58 2.28 -8.71
CA PHE A 226 -21.81 3.40 -9.27
C PHE A 226 -20.91 2.93 -10.41
N THR A 227 -20.98 3.64 -11.53
CA THR A 227 -20.12 3.42 -12.70
C THR A 227 -19.21 4.62 -12.91
N TYR A 228 -17.94 4.35 -13.22
CA TYR A 228 -16.90 5.35 -13.42
C TYR A 228 -16.26 5.12 -14.78
N GLU A 229 -16.23 6.16 -15.63
CA GLU A 229 -15.46 6.18 -16.85
C GLU A 229 -14.12 6.88 -16.57
N ILE A 230 -13.02 6.12 -16.61
CA ILE A 230 -11.70 6.60 -16.17
C ILE A 230 -10.64 6.39 -17.25
N SER A 231 -9.66 7.28 -17.29
CA SER A 231 -8.47 7.08 -18.10
C SER A 231 -7.65 5.89 -17.55
N PRO A 232 -7.03 5.04 -18.40
CA PRO A 232 -6.21 3.91 -17.94
C PRO A 232 -5.06 4.26 -16.99
N SER A 233 -4.52 5.48 -17.12
CA SER A 233 -3.43 6.01 -16.29
C SER A 233 -3.92 6.75 -15.03
N SER A 234 -5.23 6.93 -14.85
CA SER A 234 -5.79 7.44 -13.60
C SER A 234 -5.63 6.41 -12.50
N PHE A 235 -5.33 6.88 -11.29
CA PHE A 235 -5.25 5.98 -10.14
C PHE A 235 -6.60 5.29 -9.92
N TRP A 236 -6.52 3.97 -9.74
CA TRP A 236 -7.61 3.11 -9.32
C TRP A 236 -7.03 2.04 -8.41
N GLN A 237 -7.84 1.50 -7.50
CA GLN A 237 -7.38 0.48 -6.57
C GLN A 237 -6.87 -0.74 -7.35
N ALA A 238 -5.63 -1.14 -7.08
CA ALA A 238 -4.95 -2.17 -7.87
C ALA A 238 -5.51 -3.57 -7.64
N HIS A 239 -6.21 -3.82 -6.54
CA HIS A 239 -6.83 -5.11 -6.24
C HIS A 239 -8.27 -5.12 -6.73
N LYS A 240 -8.67 -6.14 -7.50
CA LYS A 240 -10.01 -6.21 -8.14
C LYS A 240 -11.18 -6.00 -7.18
N ASN A 241 -11.05 -6.50 -5.95
CA ASN A 241 -12.08 -6.38 -4.91
C ASN A 241 -11.85 -5.20 -3.92
N ALA A 242 -10.75 -4.45 -4.03
CA ALA A 242 -10.50 -3.31 -3.15
C ALA A 242 -11.55 -2.20 -3.26
N PRO A 243 -11.99 -1.76 -4.46
CA PRO A 243 -13.00 -0.70 -4.57
C PRO A 243 -14.26 -1.01 -3.76
N ALA A 244 -14.85 -2.19 -3.94
CA ALA A 244 -16.07 -2.58 -3.24
C ALA A 244 -15.84 -2.75 -1.73
N THR A 245 -14.72 -3.37 -1.34
CA THR A 245 -14.39 -3.65 0.07
C THR A 245 -14.19 -2.35 0.86
N LEU A 246 -13.34 -1.46 0.34
CA LEU A 246 -13.02 -0.19 0.99
C LEU A 246 -14.21 0.77 0.95
N MET A 247 -14.89 0.89 -0.19
CA MET A 247 -16.05 1.78 -0.34
C MET A 247 -17.13 1.43 0.67
N LYS A 248 -17.52 0.15 0.78
CA LYS A 248 -18.55 -0.27 1.73
C LYS A 248 -18.20 0.13 3.16
N LEU A 249 -17.03 -0.29 3.65
CA LEU A 249 -16.64 -0.04 5.03
C LEU A 249 -16.44 1.45 5.31
N ALA A 250 -15.75 2.17 4.44
CA ALA A 250 -15.44 3.58 4.69
C ALA A 250 -16.72 4.41 4.78
N ILE A 251 -17.68 4.15 3.88
CA ILE A 251 -18.98 4.83 3.87
C ILE A 251 -19.80 4.50 5.13
N ASP A 252 -19.83 3.23 5.56
CA ASP A 252 -20.49 2.84 6.81
C ASP A 252 -19.87 3.56 8.02
N LEU A 253 -18.54 3.66 8.08
CA LEU A 253 -17.81 4.31 9.17
C LEU A 253 -17.99 5.83 9.19
N MET A 254 -18.20 6.47 8.04
CA MET A 254 -18.44 7.92 7.95
C MET A 254 -19.70 8.36 8.70
N ALA A 255 -20.69 7.47 8.86
CA ALA A 255 -21.96 7.74 9.52
C ALA A 255 -22.64 9.03 8.98
N LEU A 256 -22.70 9.11 7.63
CA LEU A 256 -23.24 10.24 6.89
C LEU A 256 -24.72 10.49 7.23
N ARG A 257 -25.11 11.75 7.17
CA ARG A 257 -26.48 12.23 7.35
C ARG A 257 -26.88 13.02 6.13
N ALA A 258 -28.18 12.98 5.80
CA ALA A 258 -28.73 13.86 4.78
C ALA A 258 -28.42 15.34 5.13
N GLY A 259 -27.92 16.10 4.15
CA GLY A 259 -27.53 17.50 4.34
C GLY A 259 -26.11 17.73 4.89
N ASP A 260 -25.33 16.67 5.14
CA ASP A 260 -23.94 16.85 5.54
C ASP A 260 -23.09 17.50 4.45
N VAL A 261 -22.09 18.28 4.88
CA VAL A 261 -20.98 18.70 4.05
C VAL A 261 -19.80 17.77 4.27
N ALA A 262 -19.48 16.94 3.28
CA ALA A 262 -18.38 15.98 3.34
C ALA A 262 -17.17 16.46 2.52
N ALA A 263 -15.97 16.04 2.93
CA ALA A 263 -14.77 16.21 2.12
C ALA A 263 -14.13 14.84 1.84
N ASP A 264 -13.84 14.58 0.57
CA ASP A 264 -13.09 13.42 0.07
C ASP A 264 -11.68 13.91 -0.32
N LEU A 265 -10.73 13.72 0.58
CA LEU A 265 -9.36 14.21 0.45
C LEU A 265 -8.51 13.16 -0.24
N TYR A 266 -7.72 13.59 -1.23
CA TYR A 266 -7.00 12.67 -2.13
C TYR A 266 -7.98 11.77 -2.91
N GLY A 267 -9.14 12.31 -3.25
CA GLY A 267 -10.28 11.54 -3.75
C GLY A 267 -10.08 10.92 -5.15
N GLY A 268 -8.97 11.21 -5.82
CA GLY A 268 -8.67 10.66 -7.14
C GLY A 268 -9.79 10.96 -8.15
N VAL A 269 -10.34 9.90 -8.74
CA VAL A 269 -11.48 9.96 -9.67
C VAL A 269 -12.85 9.96 -8.97
N GLY A 270 -12.87 9.82 -7.64
CA GLY A 270 -14.08 9.91 -6.82
C GLY A 270 -14.72 8.58 -6.43
N LEU A 271 -13.92 7.53 -6.18
CA LEU A 271 -14.41 6.22 -5.71
C LEU A 271 -15.34 6.36 -4.49
N PHE A 272 -14.97 7.19 -3.51
CA PHE A 272 -15.79 7.45 -2.33
C PHE A 272 -16.76 8.61 -2.55
N THR A 273 -16.41 9.59 -3.39
CA THR A 273 -17.26 10.75 -3.67
C THR A 273 -18.67 10.37 -4.15
N ALA A 274 -18.81 9.40 -5.07
CA ALA A 274 -20.12 9.03 -5.61
C ALA A 274 -21.11 8.51 -4.54
N PRO A 275 -20.77 7.51 -3.70
CA PRO A 275 -21.65 7.08 -2.61
C PRO A 275 -21.85 8.14 -1.53
N ILE A 276 -20.84 8.96 -1.22
CA ILE A 276 -21.02 10.08 -0.29
C ILE A 276 -22.09 11.05 -0.83
N ALA A 277 -22.00 11.44 -2.11
CA ALA A 277 -22.94 12.36 -2.75
C ALA A 277 -24.37 11.82 -2.76
N ALA A 278 -24.53 10.51 -3.00
CA ALA A 278 -25.83 9.85 -2.94
C ALA A 278 -26.43 9.90 -1.52
N GLN A 279 -25.63 9.65 -0.47
CA GLN A 279 -26.13 9.59 0.92
C GLN A 279 -26.42 10.97 1.54
N VAL A 280 -25.62 11.98 1.25
CA VAL A 280 -25.88 13.34 1.77
C VAL A 280 -27.04 14.03 1.03
N GLY A 281 -27.36 13.56 -0.18
CA GLY A 281 -28.48 14.04 -1.00
C GLY A 281 -28.29 15.46 -1.54
N ASP A 282 -29.34 15.97 -2.21
CA ASP A 282 -29.32 17.26 -2.92
C ASP A 282 -29.13 18.48 -2.01
N ILE A 283 -29.47 18.34 -0.73
CA ILE A 283 -29.29 19.40 0.29
C ILE A 283 -27.90 19.35 0.94
N GLY A 284 -27.13 18.28 0.71
CA GLY A 284 -25.76 18.13 1.17
C GLY A 284 -24.74 18.64 0.15
N LYS A 285 -23.46 18.50 0.49
CA LYS A 285 -22.36 18.89 -0.41
C LYS A 285 -21.17 17.96 -0.22
N VAL A 286 -20.49 17.61 -1.31
CA VAL A 286 -19.24 16.84 -1.28
C VAL A 286 -18.14 17.65 -1.95
N HIS A 287 -17.03 17.84 -1.24
CA HIS A 287 -15.82 18.46 -1.77
C HIS A 287 -14.78 17.38 -2.06
N LEU A 288 -14.59 17.02 -3.33
CA LEU A 288 -13.51 16.14 -3.77
C LEU A 288 -12.26 16.99 -3.97
N ILE A 289 -11.17 16.70 -3.26
CA ILE A 289 -9.89 17.42 -3.41
C ILE A 289 -8.82 16.47 -3.94
N GLU A 290 -8.26 16.77 -5.11
CA GLU A 290 -7.26 15.95 -5.77
C GLU A 290 -6.23 16.82 -6.52
N SER A 291 -4.96 16.43 -6.45
CA SER A 291 -3.84 17.16 -7.06
C SER A 291 -3.50 16.71 -8.49
N SER A 292 -3.82 15.46 -8.84
CA SER A 292 -3.63 14.88 -10.15
C SER A 292 -4.59 15.52 -11.15
N HIS A 293 -4.03 16.28 -12.08
CA HIS A 293 -4.81 16.92 -13.14
C HIS A 293 -5.67 15.91 -13.90
N ARG A 294 -5.10 14.75 -14.26
CA ARG A 294 -5.81 13.69 -14.98
C ARG A 294 -7.00 13.15 -14.19
N ALA A 295 -6.80 12.86 -12.91
CA ALA A 295 -7.87 12.34 -12.05
C ALA A 295 -8.99 13.38 -11.87
N THR A 296 -8.65 14.66 -11.70
CA THR A 296 -9.67 15.72 -11.59
C THR A 296 -10.44 15.97 -12.88
N LEU A 297 -9.83 15.74 -14.05
CA LEU A 297 -10.54 15.81 -15.34
C LEU A 297 -11.56 14.68 -15.46
N ASP A 298 -11.17 13.45 -15.10
CA ASP A 298 -12.07 12.30 -15.11
C ASP A 298 -13.20 12.50 -14.09
N ALA A 299 -12.87 12.88 -12.85
CA ALA A 299 -13.86 13.19 -11.81
C ALA A 299 -14.84 14.28 -12.23
N SER A 300 -14.37 15.36 -12.87
CA SER A 300 -15.25 16.45 -13.33
C SER A 300 -16.25 15.99 -14.39
N LYS A 301 -15.88 15.01 -15.23
CA LYS A 301 -16.80 14.41 -16.20
C LYS A 301 -17.82 13.51 -15.50
N ILE A 302 -17.35 12.63 -14.62
CA ILE A 302 -18.16 11.69 -13.83
C ILE A 302 -19.25 12.45 -13.06
N PHE A 303 -18.88 13.56 -12.41
CA PHE A 303 -19.77 14.33 -11.56
C PHE A 303 -20.42 15.54 -12.24
N SER A 304 -20.33 15.66 -13.58
CA SER A 304 -20.83 16.83 -14.33
C SER A 304 -22.32 17.10 -14.16
N SER A 305 -23.12 16.06 -13.89
CA SER A 305 -24.57 16.16 -13.65
C SER A 305 -24.94 16.30 -12.16
N GLN A 306 -23.99 16.09 -11.25
CA GLN A 306 -24.22 16.13 -9.80
C GLN A 306 -23.96 17.52 -9.23
N LYS A 307 -25.03 18.24 -8.89
CA LYS A 307 -24.94 19.62 -8.37
C LYS A 307 -24.35 19.71 -6.96
N ASN A 308 -24.47 18.63 -6.19
CA ASN A 308 -23.98 18.55 -4.81
C ASN A 308 -22.49 18.13 -4.73
N VAL A 309 -21.81 17.86 -5.84
CA VAL A 309 -20.36 17.59 -5.86
C VAL A 309 -19.59 18.82 -6.35
N GLU A 310 -18.45 19.10 -5.74
CA GLU A 310 -17.50 20.12 -6.18
C GLU A 310 -16.09 19.53 -6.22
N VAL A 311 -15.49 19.54 -7.41
CA VAL A 311 -14.15 19.00 -7.66
C VAL A 311 -13.11 20.12 -7.55
N HIS A 312 -12.17 19.97 -6.63
CA HIS A 312 -11.09 20.92 -6.35
C HIS A 312 -9.76 20.36 -6.85
N SER A 313 -9.24 20.92 -7.95
CA SER A 313 -7.91 20.58 -8.45
C SER A 313 -6.81 21.32 -7.67
N GLY A 314 -6.03 20.59 -6.87
CA GLY A 314 -4.90 21.12 -6.10
C GLY A 314 -4.52 20.29 -4.89
N ARG A 315 -3.50 20.76 -4.16
CA ARG A 315 -3.01 20.10 -2.94
C ARG A 315 -4.01 20.26 -1.79
N VAL A 316 -4.20 19.21 -1.00
CA VAL A 316 -5.17 19.18 0.12
C VAL A 316 -4.92 20.33 1.11
N GLU A 317 -3.67 20.55 1.51
CA GLU A 317 -3.27 21.63 2.41
C GLU A 317 -3.53 23.04 1.87
N GLN A 318 -3.75 23.20 0.56
CA GLN A 318 -4.08 24.48 -0.07
C GLN A 318 -5.59 24.68 -0.22
N LYS A 319 -6.32 23.60 -0.50
CA LYS A 319 -7.76 23.67 -0.83
C LYS A 319 -8.65 23.51 0.39
N LEU A 320 -8.30 22.60 1.29
CA LEU A 320 -9.10 22.29 2.48
C LEU A 320 -9.39 23.54 3.34
N PRO A 321 -8.44 24.45 3.61
CA PRO A 321 -8.71 25.66 4.40
C PRO A 321 -9.72 26.65 3.77
N LEU A 322 -10.02 26.50 2.48
CA LEU A 322 -10.98 27.37 1.78
C LEU A 322 -12.44 26.94 2.01
N ILE A 323 -12.66 25.74 2.55
CA ILE A 323 -13.99 25.18 2.78
C ILE A 323 -14.44 25.56 4.20
N ARG A 324 -15.55 26.31 4.31
CA ARG A 324 -15.98 26.94 5.57
C ARG A 324 -16.52 25.97 6.62
N LYS A 325 -17.16 24.88 6.18
CA LYS A 325 -17.82 23.91 7.06
C LYS A 325 -17.60 22.52 6.49
N ILE A 326 -17.18 21.58 7.34
CA ILE A 326 -17.10 20.16 7.00
C ILE A 326 -17.63 19.37 8.18
N ASP A 327 -18.63 18.55 7.93
CA ASP A 327 -19.29 17.68 8.89
C ASP A 327 -18.56 16.34 9.03
N VAL A 328 -18.05 15.79 7.92
CA VAL A 328 -17.37 14.48 7.86
C VAL A 328 -16.21 14.54 6.85
N ILE A 329 -15.09 13.90 7.18
CA ILE A 329 -13.92 13.80 6.28
C ILE A 329 -13.63 12.33 6.00
N LEU A 330 -13.35 12.02 4.73
CA LEU A 330 -12.65 10.82 4.31
C LEU A 330 -11.30 11.22 3.70
N LEU A 331 -10.25 10.46 3.96
CA LEU A 331 -8.94 10.64 3.33
C LEU A 331 -8.28 9.31 2.97
N ASP A 332 -7.67 9.27 1.77
CA ASP A 332 -6.83 8.17 1.27
C ASP A 332 -5.47 8.71 0.80
N PRO A 333 -4.61 9.19 1.72
CA PRO A 333 -3.37 9.88 1.35
C PRO A 333 -2.30 8.92 0.77
N PRO A 334 -1.29 9.48 0.09
CA PRO A 334 -0.12 8.70 -0.32
C PRO A 334 0.64 8.13 0.89
N ARG A 335 1.60 7.22 0.65
CA ARG A 335 2.41 6.53 1.68
C ARG A 335 3.14 7.43 2.69
N THR A 336 3.28 8.73 2.40
CA THR A 336 3.84 9.71 3.34
C THR A 336 2.88 10.05 4.49
N GLY A 337 1.59 9.75 4.33
CA GLY A 337 0.50 10.21 5.19
C GLY A 337 0.01 11.60 4.79
N ALA A 338 -0.97 12.11 5.55
CA ALA A 338 -1.54 13.45 5.42
C ALA A 338 -0.58 14.51 5.98
N GLY A 339 0.10 14.18 7.09
CA GLY A 339 1.08 15.05 7.73
C GLY A 339 0.47 16.22 8.50
N GLU A 340 1.33 16.92 9.24
CA GLU A 340 0.92 17.86 10.29
C GLU A 340 0.05 19.03 9.78
N MET A 341 0.37 19.60 8.61
CA MET A 341 -0.39 20.73 8.05
C MET A 341 -1.83 20.33 7.69
N VAL A 342 -2.00 19.15 7.08
CA VAL A 342 -3.32 18.65 6.70
C VAL A 342 -4.10 18.26 7.94
N VAL A 343 -3.48 17.53 8.89
CA VAL A 343 -4.14 17.18 10.17
C VAL A 343 -4.64 18.42 10.91
N LYS A 344 -3.81 19.48 11.03
CA LYS A 344 -4.25 20.75 11.63
C LYS A 344 -5.43 21.37 10.89
N SER A 345 -5.44 21.32 9.56
CA SER A 345 -6.52 21.86 8.74
C SER A 345 -7.83 21.06 8.90
N MET A 346 -7.74 19.72 8.96
CA MET A 346 -8.89 18.84 9.23
C MET A 346 -9.49 19.14 10.61
N VAL A 347 -8.67 19.22 11.64
CA VAL A 347 -9.10 19.53 13.02
C VAL A 347 -9.76 20.92 13.09
N ALA A 348 -9.21 21.92 12.39
CA ALA A 348 -9.76 23.27 12.37
C ALA A 348 -11.19 23.32 11.76
N ALA A 349 -11.48 22.45 10.80
CA ALA A 349 -12.82 22.29 10.22
C ALA A 349 -13.80 21.61 11.19
N LYS A 350 -13.30 21.00 12.28
CA LYS A 350 -14.08 20.36 13.35
C LYS A 350 -15.11 19.33 12.81
N PRO A 351 -14.75 18.39 11.92
CA PRO A 351 -15.64 17.32 11.52
C PRO A 351 -16.03 16.46 12.73
N ARG A 352 -17.20 15.84 12.67
CA ARG A 352 -17.67 14.90 13.70
C ARG A 352 -16.94 13.56 13.60
N THR A 353 -16.65 13.15 12.36
CA THR A 353 -16.03 11.87 12.01
C THR A 353 -14.94 12.10 10.96
N ILE A 354 -13.79 11.43 11.13
CA ILE A 354 -12.72 11.34 10.14
C ILE A 354 -12.49 9.86 9.84
N VAL A 355 -12.63 9.44 8.59
CA VAL A 355 -12.32 8.09 8.12
C VAL A 355 -11.03 8.13 7.31
N TYR A 356 -10.01 7.39 7.76
CA TYR A 356 -8.68 7.37 7.18
C TYR A 356 -8.41 5.99 6.56
N VAL A 357 -8.21 5.95 5.24
CA VAL A 357 -7.74 4.79 4.49
C VAL A 357 -6.24 4.93 4.25
N SER A 358 -5.44 3.89 4.50
CA SER A 358 -3.98 3.99 4.37
C SER A 358 -3.27 2.66 4.08
N CYS A 359 -2.44 2.67 3.05
CA CYS A 359 -1.55 1.56 2.71
C CYS A 359 -0.20 1.55 3.47
N ASP A 360 0.06 2.54 4.34
CA ASP A 360 1.30 2.68 5.13
C ASP A 360 0.99 2.88 6.62
N PRO A 361 1.08 1.82 7.45
CA PRO A 361 0.68 1.89 8.86
C PRO A 361 1.59 2.81 9.68
N ALA A 362 2.83 3.06 9.26
CA ALA A 362 3.74 3.95 9.96
C ALA A 362 3.28 5.42 9.85
N SER A 363 2.84 5.85 8.66
CA SER A 363 2.29 7.17 8.42
C SER A 363 0.94 7.36 9.11
N LEU A 364 0.04 6.37 8.99
CA LEU A 364 -1.24 6.37 9.70
C LEU A 364 -1.04 6.51 11.21
N ALA A 365 -0.12 5.74 11.81
CA ALA A 365 0.16 5.84 13.24
C ALA A 365 0.67 7.24 13.65
N ARG A 366 1.55 7.87 12.86
CA ARG A 366 2.01 9.24 13.14
C ARG A 366 0.87 10.26 13.08
N ASP A 367 0.01 10.17 12.07
CA ASP A 367 -1.12 11.08 11.93
C ASP A 367 -2.19 10.82 13.00
N ALA A 368 -2.42 9.56 13.39
CA ALA A 368 -3.28 9.18 14.51
C ALA A 368 -2.83 9.83 15.82
N HIS A 369 -1.51 9.87 16.09
CA HIS A 369 -0.98 10.57 17.26
C HIS A 369 -1.32 12.07 17.27
N LEU A 370 -1.29 12.71 16.10
CA LEU A 370 -1.62 14.12 15.95
C LEU A 370 -3.13 14.37 16.15
N LEU A 371 -3.98 13.47 15.66
CA LEU A 371 -5.43 13.50 15.85
C LEU A 371 -5.82 13.31 17.33
N GLU A 372 -5.23 12.33 18.03
CA GLU A 372 -5.42 12.10 19.48
C GLU A 372 -5.07 13.36 20.30
N LYS A 373 -3.93 13.97 20.00
CA LYS A 373 -3.53 15.24 20.64
C LYS A 373 -4.48 16.40 20.36
N ALA A 374 -5.23 16.34 19.27
CA ALA A 374 -6.18 17.35 18.86
C ALA A 374 -7.62 17.08 19.35
N GLY A 375 -7.82 16.04 20.17
CA GLY A 375 -9.14 15.69 20.74
C GLY A 375 -9.99 14.79 19.84
N TYR A 376 -9.37 14.06 18.90
CA TYR A 376 -10.03 13.01 18.14
C TYR A 376 -9.56 11.63 18.62
N HIS A 377 -10.48 10.71 18.86
CA HIS A 377 -10.16 9.39 19.38
C HIS A 377 -10.32 8.32 18.31
N LEU A 378 -9.31 7.46 18.19
CA LEU A 378 -9.38 6.24 17.37
C LEU A 378 -10.37 5.26 18.01
N ASP A 379 -11.53 5.10 17.39
CA ASP A 379 -12.58 4.21 17.91
C ASP A 379 -12.79 2.95 17.06
N TYR A 380 -12.17 2.91 15.87
CA TYR A 380 -12.20 1.76 14.99
C TYR A 380 -10.89 1.67 14.19
N LEU A 381 -10.34 0.46 14.07
CA LEU A 381 -9.20 0.15 13.20
C LEU A 381 -9.32 -1.29 12.71
N VAL A 382 -9.19 -1.48 11.39
CA VAL A 382 -9.09 -2.80 10.77
C VAL A 382 -8.04 -2.76 9.66
N GLY A 383 -7.37 -3.88 9.43
CA GLY A 383 -6.49 -4.09 8.28
C GLY A 383 -7.13 -4.99 7.23
N PHE A 384 -6.79 -4.80 5.97
CA PHE A 384 -7.11 -5.68 4.87
C PHE A 384 -5.83 -6.10 4.15
N ASP A 385 -5.79 -7.37 3.81
CA ASP A 385 -4.79 -7.95 2.94
C ASP A 385 -5.15 -7.73 1.46
N LEU A 386 -5.13 -6.47 1.02
CA LEU A 386 -5.38 -6.08 -0.38
C LEU A 386 -4.13 -6.20 -1.27
N PHE A 387 -3.02 -6.63 -0.69
CA PHE A 387 -1.76 -6.86 -1.40
C PHE A 387 -1.11 -8.15 -0.89
N PRO A 388 -1.79 -9.31 -1.01
CA PRO A 388 -1.22 -10.57 -0.57
C PRO A 388 0.07 -10.87 -1.35
N MET A 389 0.94 -11.69 -0.76
CA MET A 389 2.33 -11.94 -1.19
C MET A 389 3.29 -10.76 -1.00
N THR A 390 2.80 -9.59 -0.61
CA THR A 390 3.62 -8.40 -0.31
C THR A 390 3.55 -8.02 1.15
N GLN A 391 4.45 -7.16 1.60
CA GLN A 391 4.42 -6.60 2.95
C GLN A 391 3.33 -5.55 3.20
N HIS A 392 2.65 -5.06 2.15
CA HIS A 392 1.67 -3.99 2.27
C HIS A 392 0.39 -4.46 2.95
N VAL A 393 -0.19 -3.59 3.77
CA VAL A 393 -1.48 -3.77 4.45
C VAL A 393 -2.28 -2.49 4.27
N GLU A 394 -3.55 -2.61 3.90
CA GLU A 394 -4.46 -1.47 3.81
C GLU A 394 -5.20 -1.34 5.12
N CYS A 395 -5.09 -0.21 5.81
CA CYS A 395 -5.78 0.04 7.07
C CYS A 395 -6.94 1.00 6.85
N VAL A 396 -8.08 0.73 7.51
CA VAL A 396 -9.19 1.68 7.60
C VAL A 396 -9.40 2.02 9.07
N ALA A 397 -9.27 3.30 9.39
CA ALA A 397 -9.40 3.83 10.74
C ALA A 397 -10.53 4.86 10.82
N ARG A 398 -11.26 4.89 11.94
CA ARG A 398 -12.21 5.94 12.25
C ARG A 398 -11.76 6.70 13.48
N PHE A 399 -11.82 8.03 13.35
CA PHE A 399 -11.59 8.95 14.45
C PHE A 399 -12.86 9.76 14.70
N ILE A 400 -13.30 9.76 15.96
CA ILE A 400 -14.46 10.53 16.42
C ILE A 400 -13.98 11.68 17.29
N ARG A 401 -14.58 12.85 17.13
CA ARG A 401 -14.28 14.00 17.99
C ARG A 401 -14.79 13.73 19.42
N GLY A 402 -13.89 13.88 20.41
CA GLY A 402 -14.20 13.78 21.84
C GLY A 402 -15.06 14.91 22.38
#